data_AF-A0A3Q1GNY7-F1
#
_entry.id   AF-A0A3Q1GNY7-F1
#
_cell.length_a   1.000
_cell.length_b   1.000
_cell.length_c   1.000
_cell.angle_alpha   90.00
_cell.angle_beta   90.00
_cell.angle_gamma   90.00
#
_symmetry.space_group_name_H-M   'P 1'
#
loop_
_entity.id
_entity.type
_entity.pdbx_description
1 polymer ?
#
loop_
_entity_poly.entity_id
_entity_poly.type
_entity_poly.pdbx_seq_one_letter_code
_entity_poly.pdbx_strand_id
1 'polypeptide(L)' 'MSNSGGRRLKQWLMEQIQSAQYSGLQWEDESRTMFRIPWKHAGKQDYNQEVDASIFKV' A
#
# COMPACT_ATOMS: atom_id res chain seq x y z
N MET A 1 10.25 18.35 15.03
CA MET A 1 9.74 19.01 13.82
C MET A 1 9.84 18.01 12.67
N SER A 2 8.78 17.22 12.42
CA SER A 2 8.77 16.26 11.32
C SER A 2 8.70 17.04 10.01
N ASN A 3 9.71 16.83 9.17
CA ASN A 3 9.97 17.55 7.93
C ASN A 3 8.74 17.47 6.99
N SER A 4 8.09 18.60 6.74
CA SER A 4 6.92 18.75 5.85
C SER A 4 7.30 18.79 4.36
N GLY A 5 8.42 18.17 3.98
CA GLY A 5 8.74 17.87 2.59
C GLY A 5 8.00 16.59 2.21
N GLY A 6 7.15 16.64 1.18
CA GLY A 6 6.29 15.52 0.77
C GLY A 6 6.96 14.16 0.97
N ARG A 7 6.33 13.29 1.78
CA ARG A 7 6.87 11.96 2.07
C ARG A 7 7.24 11.28 0.76
N ARG A 8 8.51 10.89 0.62
CA ARG A 8 8.97 10.13 -0.55
C ARG A 8 8.17 8.83 -0.60
N LEU A 9 7.60 8.51 -1.77
CA LEU A 9 6.72 7.35 -1.98
C LEU A 9 7.30 6.06 -1.35
N LYS A 10 8.62 5.84 -1.51
CA LYS A 10 9.32 4.70 -0.91
C LYS A 10 9.15 4.61 0.61
N GLN A 11 9.38 5.71 1.34
CA GLN A 11 9.29 5.70 2.80
C GLN A 11 7.85 5.50 3.26
N TRP A 12 6.91 6.20 2.63
CA TRP A 12 5.49 6.04 2.92
C TRP A 12 5.01 4.61 2.66
N LEU A 13 5.44 3.99 1.55
CA LEU A 13 5.01 2.63 1.19
C LEU A 13 5.57 1.59 2.19
N MET A 14 6.83 1.74 2.62
CA MET A 14 7.40 0.86 3.65
C MET A 14 6.60 0.93 4.96
N GLU A 15 6.18 2.13 5.37
CA GLU A 15 5.31 2.31 6.54
C GLU A 15 3.95 1.64 6.36
N GLN A 16 3.36 1.72 5.15
CA GLN A 16 2.08 1.04 4.87
C GLN A 16 2.21 -0.48 4.91
N ILE A 17 3.29 -1.06 4.38
CA ILE A 17 3.53 -2.50 4.48
C ILE A 17 3.70 -2.92 5.95
N GLN A 18 4.42 -2.12 6.74
CA GLN A 18 4.67 -2.43 8.14
C GLN A 18 3.44 -2.24 9.05
N SER A 19 2.50 -1.38 8.67
CA SER A 19 1.28 -1.16 9.45
C SER A 19 0.30 -2.34 9.40
N ALA A 20 0.48 -3.24 8.42
CA ALA A 20 -0.38 -4.40 8.16
C ALA A 20 -1.88 -4.05 8.04
N GLN A 21 -2.21 -2.80 7.71
CA GLN A 21 -3.59 -2.32 7.59
C GLN A 21 -4.27 -2.78 6.30
N TYR A 22 -3.49 -3.08 5.27
CA TYR A 22 -3.98 -3.47 3.95
C TYR A 22 -3.75 -4.96 3.72
N SER A 23 -4.83 -5.73 3.69
CA SER A 23 -4.75 -7.18 3.47
C SER A 23 -4.08 -7.48 2.12
N GLY A 24 -3.04 -8.31 2.14
CA GLY A 24 -2.26 -8.66 0.95
C GLY A 24 -1.12 -7.68 0.61
N LEU A 25 -1.01 -6.53 1.29
CA LEU A 25 0.16 -5.67 1.24
C LEU A 25 1.21 -6.20 2.23
N GLN A 26 2.21 -6.91 1.72
CA GLN A 26 3.21 -7.56 2.58
C GLN A 26 4.56 -7.71 1.87
N TRP A 27 5.61 -7.88 2.67
CA TRP A 27 6.91 -8.33 2.16
C TRP A 27 6.78 -9.78 1.68
N GLU A 28 7.37 -10.07 0.52
CA GLU A 28 7.48 -11.43 0.00
C GLU A 28 8.76 -12.13 0.48
N ASP A 29 9.75 -11.35 0.90
CA ASP A 29 11.02 -11.85 1.42
C ASP A 29 11.39 -11.21 2.78
N GLU A 30 12.13 -11.95 3.60
CA GLU A 30 12.58 -11.48 4.93
C GLU A 30 13.58 -10.32 4.83
N SER A 31 14.30 -10.21 3.72
CA SER A 31 15.25 -9.12 3.45
C SER A 31 14.57 -7.78 3.08
N ARG A 32 13.23 -7.78 2.98
CA ARG A 32 12.38 -6.63 2.66
C ARG A 32 12.78 -5.92 1.38
N THR A 33 13.08 -6.70 0.34
CA THR A 33 13.44 -6.17 -0.98
C THR A 33 12.30 -6.22 -1.98
N MET A 34 11.37 -7.17 -1.80
CA MET A 34 10.24 -7.44 -2.66
C MET A 34 8.96 -7.44 -1.84
N PHE A 35 7.93 -6.78 -2.35
CA PHE A 35 6.62 -6.69 -1.70
C PHE A 35 5.51 -6.93 -2.72
N ARG A 36 4.35 -7.32 -2.22
CA ARG A 36 3.11 -7.48 -2.99
C ARG A 36 2.15 -6.35 -2.67
N ILE A 37 1.44 -5.85 -3.67
CA ILE A 37 0.27 -4.97 -3.50
C ILE A 37 -0.95 -5.67 -4.13
N PRO A 38 -2.07 -5.79 -3.42
CA PRO A 38 -3.31 -6.28 -4.02
C PRO A 38 -3.79 -5.27 -5.07
N TRP A 39 -4.08 -5.74 -6.28
CA TRP A 39 -4.57 -4.89 -7.37
C TRP A 39 -5.76 -5.54 -8.05
N LYS A 40 -6.93 -4.89 -7.97
CA LYS A 40 -8.12 -5.25 -8.72
C LYS A 40 -8.42 -4.15 -9.73
N HIS A 41 -8.69 -4.53 -10.98
CA HIS A 41 -9.06 -3.56 -12.01
C HIS A 41 -10.43 -2.95 -11.71
N ALA A 42 -10.51 -1.61 -11.77
CA ALA A 42 -11.73 -0.84 -11.49
C ALA A 42 -12.93 -1.15 -12.42
N GLY A 43 -12.70 -1.76 -13.58
CA GLY A 43 -13.76 -2.20 -14.49
C GLY A 43 -14.43 -3.52 -14.12
N LYS A 44 -14.01 -4.18 -13.04
CA LYS A 44 -14.63 -5.43 -12.56
C LYS A 44 -15.92 -5.11 -11.80
N GLN A 45 -16.96 -5.93 -11.99
CA GLN A 45 -18.27 -5.73 -11.36
C GLN A 45 -18.22 -5.79 -9.83
N ASP A 46 -17.29 -6.57 -9.28
CA ASP A 46 -17.06 -6.74 -7.83
C ASP A 46 -15.96 -5.79 -7.30
N TYR A 47 -15.63 -4.74 -8.05
CA TYR A 47 -14.69 -3.72 -7.59
C TYR A 47 -15.32 -2.89 -6.46
N ASN A 48 -14.66 -2.88 -5.31
CA ASN A 48 -15.02 -2.07 -4.16
C ASN A 48 -13.94 -1.01 -3.96
N GLN A 49 -14.25 0.25 -4.27
CA GLN A 49 -13.32 1.37 -4.12
C GLN A 49 -12.82 1.56 -2.68
N GLU A 50 -13.58 1.17 -1.66
CA GLU A 50 -13.15 1.25 -0.26
C GLU A 50 -12.08 0.24 0.11
N VAL A 51 -12.06 -0.91 -0.56
CA VAL A 51 -11.14 -2.01 -0.29
C VAL A 51 -10.03 -2.05 -1.34
N ASP A 52 -10.38 -2.07 -2.62
CA ASP A 52 -9.46 -2.26 -3.74
C ASP A 52 -8.61 -1.02 -4.06
N ALA A 53 -9.04 0.17 -3.61
CA ALA A 53 -8.25 1.40 -3.72
C ALA A 53 -7.84 1.99 -2.36
N SER A 54 -8.03 1.25 -1.26
CA SER A 54 -7.82 1.74 0.11
C SER A 54 -6.44 2.36 0.32
N ILE A 55 -5.39 1.76 -0.25
CA ILE A 55 -4.00 2.21 -0.12
C ILE A 55 -3.73 3.54 -0.84
N PHE A 56 -4.53 3.89 -1.86
CA PHE A 56 -4.40 5.12 -2.63
C PHE A 56 -5.30 6.25 -2.12
N LYS A 57 -6.14 5.97 -1.12
CA LYS A 57 -6.94 7.00 -0.46
C LYS A 57 -6.04 7.81 0.47
N VAL A 58 -6.10 9.13 0.33
CA VAL A 58 -5.40 10.12 1.16
C VAL A 58 -6.27 10.49 2.34
#